data_AF-A0A2N2A1N7-F1
#
_entry.id   AF-A0A2N2A1N7-F1
#
_cell.length_a   1.000
_cell.length_b   1.000
_cell.length_c   1.000
_cell.angle_alpha   90.00
_cell.angle_beta   90.00
_cell.angle_gamma   90.00
#
_symmetry.space_group_name_H-M   'P 1'
#
loop_
_entity.id
_entity.type
_entity.pdbx_description
1 polymer ?
#
loop_
_entity_poly.entity_id
_entity_poly.type
_entity_poly.pdbx_seq_one_letter_code
_entity_poly.pdbx_strand_id
1 'polypeptide(L)'
;MGGGLVGLILTVLVVVGIVLLIVFLASRKYKVPGSVAAQGATPAAQDRFLAMLNEQRAASGMGAAEYEERRLVLEGGRADNHANAEIVALKERYARGELTTSAYVEERNKLLGLG
;
A
#
# COMPACT_ATOMS: atom_id res chain seq x y z
N MET A 1 22.43 -16.00 -49.87
CA MET A 1 20.98 -15.81 -49.62
C MET A 1 20.74 -15.91 -48.11
N GLY A 2 20.71 -14.79 -47.38
CA GLY A 2 20.56 -14.80 -45.91
C GLY A 2 19.83 -13.58 -45.31
N GLY A 3 19.37 -12.64 -46.15
CA GLY A 3 18.74 -11.41 -45.68
C GLY A 3 17.26 -11.54 -45.30
N GLY A 4 16.54 -12.52 -45.86
CA GLY A 4 15.09 -12.67 -45.63
C GLY A 4 14.74 -13.10 -44.21
N LEU A 5 15.50 -14.02 -43.62
CA LEU A 5 15.28 -14.52 -42.26
C LEU A 5 15.61 -13.46 -41.20
N VAL A 6 16.71 -12.72 -41.38
CA VAL A 6 17.11 -11.62 -40.49
C VAL A 6 16.11 -10.47 -40.57
N GLY A 7 15.65 -10.13 -41.78
CA GLY A 7 14.61 -9.11 -41.97
C GLY A 7 13.28 -9.49 -41.32
N LEU A 8 12.88 -10.76 -41.40
CA LEU A 8 11.65 -11.27 -40.77
C LEU A 8 11.75 -11.26 -39.24
N ILE A 9 12.90 -11.60 -38.67
CA ILE A 9 13.11 -11.54 -37.22
C ILE A 9 13.05 -10.09 -36.73
N LEU A 10 13.69 -9.15 -37.46
CA LEU A 10 13.68 -7.74 -37.09
C LEU A 10 12.27 -7.13 -37.16
N THR A 11 11.49 -7.46 -38.19
CA THR A 11 10.10 -6.97 -38.28
C THR A 11 9.22 -7.54 -37.17
N VAL A 12 9.37 -8.83 -36.83
CA VAL A 12 8.65 -9.44 -35.70
C VAL A 12 9.02 -8.76 -34.38
N LEU A 13 10.31 -8.50 -34.13
CA LEU A 13 10.75 -7.83 -32.90
C LEU A 13 10.19 -6.40 -32.80
N VAL A 14 10.16 -5.66 -33.91
CA VAL A 14 9.60 -4.30 -33.95
C VAL A 14 8.09 -4.32 -33.68
N VAL A 15 7.35 -5.25 -34.30
CA VAL A 15 5.90 -5.38 -34.07
C VAL A 15 5.60 -5.75 -32.62
N VAL A 16 6.33 -6.70 -32.04
CA VAL A 16 6.19 -7.07 -30.63
C VAL A 16 6.50 -5.87 -29.72
N GLY A 17 7.57 -5.13 -30.00
CA GLY A 17 7.92 -3.92 -29.27
C GLY A 17 6.82 -2.84 -29.29
N ILE A 18 6.23 -2.60 -30.47
CA ILE A 18 5.12 -1.65 -30.62
C ILE A 18 3.89 -2.10 -29.84
N VAL A 19 3.52 -3.38 -29.92
CA VAL A 19 2.38 -3.93 -29.18
C VAL A 19 2.60 -3.78 -27.67
N LEU A 20 3.79 -4.12 -27.16
CA LEU A 20 4.13 -3.95 -25.75
C LEU A 20 4.08 -2.47 -25.32
N LEU A 21 4.52 -1.55 -26.18
CA LEU A 21 4.48 -0.12 -25.90
C LEU A 21 3.04 0.42 -25.85
N ILE A 22 2.16 -0.03 -26.75
CA ILE A 22 0.74 0.31 -26.73
C ILE A 22 0.07 -0.25 -25.48
N VAL A 23 0.32 -1.51 -25.13
CA VAL A 23 -0.18 -2.13 -23.89
C VAL A 23 0.33 -1.35 -22.67
N PHE A 24 1.61 -1.00 -22.62
CA PHE A 24 2.19 -0.22 -21.53
C PHE A 24 1.53 1.17 -21.37
N LEU A 25 1.31 1.88 -22.48
CA LEU A 25 0.65 3.19 -22.49
C LEU A 25 -0.83 3.07 -22.09
N ALA A 26 -1.53 2.05 -22.57
CA ALA A 26 -2.90 1.75 -22.19
C ALA A 26 -2.99 1.37 -20.70
N SER A 27 -2.12 0.48 -20.22
CA SER A 27 -2.01 0.13 -18.80
C SER A 27 -1.66 1.32 -17.92
N ARG A 28 -0.93 2.32 -18.42
CA ARG A 28 -0.71 3.59 -17.72
C ARG A 28 -1.97 4.44 -17.62
N LYS A 29 -2.80 4.50 -18.68
CA LYS A 29 -4.07 5.25 -18.68
C LYS A 29 -5.19 4.57 -17.89
N TYR A 30 -5.19 3.23 -17.82
CA TYR A 30 -6.17 2.44 -17.06
C TYR A 30 -5.66 1.98 -15.69
N LYS A 31 -4.46 2.41 -15.29
CA LYS A 31 -4.05 2.34 -13.89
C LYS A 31 -4.89 3.34 -13.10
N VAL A 32 -6.01 2.85 -12.56
CA VAL A 32 -6.43 3.24 -11.21
C VAL A 32 -5.15 3.32 -10.37
N PRO A 33 -4.90 4.38 -9.59
CA PRO A 33 -3.69 4.48 -8.76
C PRO A 33 -3.71 3.35 -7.73
N GLY A 34 -3.24 2.19 -8.16
CA GLY A 34 -3.32 0.92 -7.47
C GLY A 34 -1.95 0.30 -7.54
N SER A 35 -1.29 0.32 -6.39
CA SER A 35 0.03 -0.26 -6.12
C SER A 35 1.15 0.30 -7.00
N VAL A 36 1.62 1.49 -6.64
CA VAL A 36 3.07 1.63 -6.51
C VAL A 36 3.46 0.52 -5.55
N ALA A 37 4.23 -0.46 -6.03
CA ALA A 37 4.80 -1.47 -5.18
C ALA A 37 5.35 -0.76 -3.93
N ALA A 38 4.85 -1.16 -2.76
CA ALA A 38 5.32 -0.71 -1.47
C ALA A 38 6.75 -1.24 -1.24
N GLN A 39 7.68 -0.91 -2.13
CA GLN A 39 9.10 -1.01 -1.94
C GLN A 39 9.50 0.24 -1.16
N GLY A 40 9.23 0.20 0.14
CA GLY A 40 9.45 1.35 1.01
C GLY A 40 8.40 1.56 2.09
N ALA A 41 7.51 0.59 2.35
CA ALA A 41 7.00 0.47 3.72
C ALA A 41 8.21 0.17 4.60
N THR A 42 8.88 1.21 5.08
CA THR A 42 9.95 1.11 6.07
C THR A 42 9.41 0.20 7.18
N PRO A 43 9.97 -1.00 7.39
CA PRO A 43 9.54 -1.90 8.45
C PRO A 43 9.36 -1.16 9.78
N ALA A 44 10.28 -0.21 10.02
CA ALA A 44 10.29 0.71 11.15
C ALA A 44 8.97 1.46 11.43
N ALA A 45 8.21 1.91 10.42
CA ALA A 45 6.98 2.66 10.67
C ALA A 45 5.86 1.73 11.17
N GLN A 46 5.70 0.58 10.52
CA GLN A 46 4.73 -0.43 10.93
C GLN A 46 5.06 -0.98 12.31
N ASP A 47 6.33 -1.33 12.53
CA ASP A 47 6.81 -1.88 13.80
C ASP A 47 6.64 -0.85 14.94
N ARG A 48 6.79 0.45 14.64
CA ARG A 48 6.54 1.54 15.59
C ARG A 48 5.08 1.63 16.02
N PHE A 49 4.10 1.47 15.11
CA PHE A 49 2.69 1.50 15.50
C PHE A 49 2.31 0.31 16.40
N LEU A 50 2.84 -0.88 16.09
CA LEU A 50 2.62 -2.06 16.91
C LEU A 50 3.29 -1.94 18.29
N ALA A 51 4.49 -1.33 18.35
CA ALA A 51 5.15 -1.00 19.61
C ALA A 51 4.31 -0.02 20.45
N MET A 52 3.79 1.05 19.84
CA MET A 52 2.90 2.00 20.53
C MET A 52 1.64 1.32 21.04
N LEU A 53 1.02 0.43 20.26
CA LEU A 53 -0.17 -0.32 20.69
C LEU A 53 0.16 -1.25 21.88
N ASN A 54 1.34 -1.88 21.90
CA ASN A 54 1.81 -2.69 23.01
C ASN A 54 2.03 -1.87 24.28
N GLU A 55 2.65 -0.70 24.15
CA GLU A 55 2.82 0.25 25.25
C GLU A 55 1.47 0.71 25.79
N GLN A 56 0.52 1.01 24.90
CA GLN A 56 -0.85 1.36 25.26
C GLN A 56 -1.56 0.24 26.02
N ARG A 57 -1.42 -1.01 25.56
CA ARG A 57 -1.97 -2.17 26.26
C ARG A 57 -1.41 -2.28 27.67
N ALA A 58 -0.10 -2.10 27.83
CA ALA A 58 0.56 -2.15 29.12
C ALA A 58 0.17 -0.98 30.04
N ALA A 59 -0.01 0.23 29.50
CA ALA A 59 -0.32 1.43 30.26
C ALA A 59 -1.80 1.54 30.67
N SER A 60 -2.72 1.19 29.76
CA SER A 60 -4.16 1.42 29.93
C SER A 60 -4.93 0.18 30.37
N GLY A 61 -4.27 -0.98 30.47
CA GLY A 61 -4.93 -2.25 30.78
C GLY A 61 -5.88 -2.73 29.68
N MET A 62 -5.58 -2.40 28.42
CA MET A 62 -6.41 -2.77 27.27
C MET A 62 -6.69 -4.27 27.25
N GLY A 63 -7.96 -4.63 27.10
CA GLY A 63 -8.39 -6.02 27.07
C GLY A 63 -7.78 -6.78 25.90
N ALA A 64 -7.52 -8.08 26.07
CA ALA A 64 -6.90 -8.91 25.04
C ALA A 64 -7.67 -8.89 23.70
N ALA A 65 -9.01 -8.86 23.78
CA ALA A 65 -9.87 -8.79 22.59
C ALA A 65 -9.72 -7.45 21.85
N GLU A 66 -9.73 -6.34 22.57
CA GLU A 66 -9.56 -5.00 21.98
C GLU A 66 -8.16 -4.84 21.37
N TYR A 67 -7.14 -5.33 22.06
CA TYR A 67 -5.78 -5.32 21.55
C TYR A 67 -5.64 -6.11 20.23
N GLU A 68 -6.19 -7.32 20.16
CA GLU A 68 -6.14 -8.13 18.94
C GLU A 68 -6.91 -7.48 17.79
N GLU A 69 -8.08 -6.88 18.05
CA GLU A 69 -8.81 -6.12 17.02
C GLU A 69 -7.93 -4.98 16.47
N ARG A 70 -7.41 -4.12 17.34
CA ARG A 70 -6.60 -2.95 16.95
C ARG A 70 -5.33 -3.38 16.22
N ARG A 71 -4.71 -4.47 16.66
CA ARG A 71 -3.53 -5.06 16.02
C ARG A 71 -3.86 -5.52 14.60
N LEU A 72 -4.93 -6.29 14.41
CA LEU A 72 -5.36 -6.76 13.09
C LEU A 72 -5.69 -5.62 12.14
N VAL A 73 -6.31 -4.54 12.64
CA VAL A 73 -6.62 -3.35 11.86
C VAL A 73 -5.36 -2.62 11.41
N LEU A 74 -4.36 -2.46 12.30
CA LEU A 74 -3.07 -1.86 11.96
C LEU A 74 -2.26 -2.75 11.00
N GLU A 75 -2.32 -4.07 11.16
CA GLU A 75 -1.69 -5.05 10.26
C GLU A 75 -2.35 -5.04 8.87
N GLY A 76 -3.68 -4.92 8.78
CA GLY A 76 -4.40 -4.77 7.52
C GLY A 76 -4.04 -3.48 6.76
N GLY A 77 -3.58 -2.46 7.47
CA GLY A 77 -3.03 -1.22 6.91
C GLY A 77 -1.57 -1.29 6.47
N ARG A 78 -0.88 -2.44 6.56
CA ARG A 78 0.57 -2.52 6.27
C ARG A 78 0.96 -2.07 4.86
N ALA A 79 0.06 -2.18 3.89
CA ALA A 79 0.27 -1.73 2.51
C ALA A 79 0.00 -0.24 2.30
N ASP A 80 -0.43 0.50 3.32
CA ASP A 80 -0.73 1.93 3.19
C ASP A 80 0.51 2.73 2.85
N ASN A 81 0.29 3.91 2.26
CA ASN A 81 1.37 4.82 1.93
C ASN A 81 1.94 5.49 3.19
N HIS A 82 2.97 4.87 3.78
CA HIS A 82 3.70 5.39 4.93
C HIS A 82 4.56 6.63 4.64
N ALA A 83 4.67 7.06 3.38
CA ALA A 83 5.22 8.38 3.04
C ALA A 83 4.19 9.51 3.24
N ASN A 84 2.90 9.19 3.35
CA ASN A 84 1.88 10.17 3.70
C ASN A 84 1.87 10.39 5.22
N ALA A 85 2.26 11.58 5.65
CA ALA A 85 2.30 11.98 7.06
C ALA A 85 0.92 11.91 7.73
N GLU A 86 -0.17 12.13 6.99
CA GLU A 86 -1.54 12.06 7.54
C GLU A 86 -1.93 10.62 7.87
N ILE A 87 -1.57 9.65 7.03
CA ILE A 87 -1.80 8.22 7.28
C ILE A 87 -0.99 7.76 8.50
N VAL A 88 0.26 8.20 8.59
CA VAL A 88 1.13 7.89 9.73
C VAL A 88 0.54 8.47 11.02
N ALA A 89 0.18 9.75 11.02
CA ALA A 89 -0.42 10.41 12.19
C ALA A 89 -1.73 9.75 12.62
N LEU A 90 -2.57 9.35 11.66
CA LEU A 90 -3.82 8.63 11.91
C LEU A 90 -3.58 7.30 12.61
N LYS A 91 -2.60 6.51 12.13
CA LYS A 91 -2.21 5.23 12.75
C LYS A 91 -1.62 5.41 14.13
N GLU A 92 -0.81 6.44 14.36
CA GLU A 92 -0.28 6.74 15.69
C GLU A 92 -1.40 7.06 16.69
N ARG A 93 -2.36 7.91 16.31
CA ARG A 93 -3.50 8.24 17.16
C ARG A 93 -4.37 7.02 17.47
N TYR A 94 -4.57 6.13 16.48
CA TYR A 94 -5.30 4.88 16.69
C TYR A 94 -4.53 3.90 17.60
N ALA A 95 -3.21 3.77 17.42
CA ALA A 95 -2.35 2.96 18.28
C ALA A 95 -2.30 3.49 19.72
N ARG A 96 -2.42 4.81 19.91
CA ARG A 96 -2.52 5.47 21.22
C ARG A 96 -3.89 5.34 21.89
N GLY A 97 -4.89 4.74 21.22
CA GLY A 97 -6.22 4.61 21.78
C GLY A 97 -7.08 5.88 21.65
N GLU A 98 -6.59 6.93 20.98
CA GLU A 98 -7.30 8.22 20.84
C GLU A 98 -8.48 8.14 19.85
N LEU A 99 -8.51 7.11 19.01
CA LEU A 99 -9.54 6.85 18.02
C LEU A 99 -10.19 5.48 18.23
N THR A 100 -11.48 5.40 17.93
CA THR A 100 -12.21 4.15 17.76
C THR A 100 -11.86 3.52 16.41
N THR A 101 -12.06 2.21 16.28
CA THR A 101 -11.83 1.48 15.01
C THR A 101 -12.65 2.06 13.86
N SER A 102 -13.91 2.41 14.11
CA SER A 102 -14.79 3.00 13.09
C SER A 102 -14.27 4.35 12.58
N ALA A 103 -13.88 5.26 13.48
CA ALA A 103 -13.35 6.57 13.11
C ALA A 103 -12.01 6.45 12.35
N TYR A 104 -11.14 5.53 12.78
CA TYR A 104 -9.90 5.25 12.07
C TYR A 104 -10.15 4.76 10.64
N VAL A 105 -11.05 3.78 10.46
CA VAL A 105 -11.35 3.22 9.13
C VAL A 105 -11.96 4.28 8.22
N GLU A 106 -12.85 5.12 8.75
CA GLU A 106 -13.48 6.20 7.98
C GLU A 106 -12.46 7.23 7.51
N GLU A 107 -11.61 7.75 8.40
CA GLU A 107 -10.55 8.71 8.03
C GLU A 107 -9.52 8.07 7.08
N ARG A 108 -9.15 6.81 7.31
CA ARG A 108 -8.25 6.07 6.41
C ARG A 108 -8.84 5.96 5.01
N ASN A 109 -10.13 5.63 4.89
CA ASN A 109 -10.79 5.53 3.59
C ASN A 109 -10.85 6.88 2.87
N LYS A 110 -11.09 7.99 3.60
CA LYS A 110 -11.00 9.35 3.04
C LYS A 110 -9.60 9.66 2.51
N LEU A 111 -8.56 9.35 3.29
CA LEU A 111 -7.16 9.56 2.91
C LEU A 111 -6.71 8.68 1.73
N LEU A 112 -7.32 7.51 1.56
CA LEU A 112 -7.06 6.61 0.44
C LEU A 112 -7.95 6.86 -0.79
N GLY A 113 -8.90 7.81 -0.71
CA GLY A 113 -9.85 8.10 -1.78
C GLY A 113 -10.85 6.95 -2.05
N LEU A 114 -11.16 6.17 -1.02
CA LEU A 114 -12.08 5.02 -1.06
C LEU A 114 -13.48 5.34 -0.50
N GLY A 115 -13.73 6.59 -0.10
CA GLY A 115 -14.97 7.07 0.54
C GLY A 115 -15.63 8.21 -0.19
#